data_AF-A0AAU1C3Q9-F1
#
_entry.id   AF-A0AAU1C3Q9-F1
#
_cell.length_a   1.000
_cell.length_b   1.000
_cell.length_c   1.000
_cell.angle_alpha   90.00
_cell.angle_beta   90.00
_cell.angle_gamma   90.00
#
_symmetry.space_group_name_H-M   'P 1'
#
loop_
_entity.id
_entity.type
_entity.pdbx_description
1 polymer ?
#
loop_
_entity_poly.entity_id
_entity_poly.type
_entity_poly.pdbx_seq_one_letter_code
_entity_poly.pdbx_strand_id
1 'polypeptide(L)'
;MTISTPRLDSLATDGTNEDFDGIRLADGHVLTLKVGPGAETAEVFLFPGLTAPDTEAWESEDQWEVWLTGGEFGDGSLYLDVPVEAVRALIVQHGGEHENQEAEQVAPKDLDQELLAEMADLRGRFEDGYTPEDIRTIFYRIYDTAGIYLVCVWDYADEYGFGGNSQFYAEDQDGVFFEVQPGIHRWLSGQQDTPGELCTWVCARVTEATDFPASDDFHNYARVDRTGD
;
A
#
# COMPACT_ATOMS: atom_id res chain seq x y z
N MET A 1 -9.31 26.64 -30.47
CA MET A 1 -9.20 25.19 -30.74
C MET A 1 -9.81 24.50 -29.54
N THR A 2 -10.80 23.65 -29.74
CA THR A 2 -11.32 22.79 -28.68
C THR A 2 -10.30 21.68 -28.51
N ILE A 3 -9.62 21.62 -27.36
CA ILE A 3 -8.73 20.52 -27.04
C ILE A 3 -9.62 19.31 -26.74
N SER A 4 -9.46 18.24 -27.49
CA SER A 4 -10.24 17.01 -27.35
C SER A 4 -9.67 16.15 -26.22
N THR A 5 -10.52 15.45 -25.49
CA THR A 5 -10.10 14.49 -24.44
C THR A 5 -10.72 13.11 -24.70
N PRO A 6 -10.35 12.44 -25.82
CA PRO A 6 -10.98 11.21 -26.26
C PRO A 6 -10.81 10.03 -25.28
N ARG A 7 -9.71 9.95 -24.54
CA ARG A 7 -9.51 8.90 -23.52
C ARG A 7 -10.46 9.13 -22.36
N LEU A 8 -10.53 10.35 -21.82
CA LEU A 8 -11.50 10.69 -20.77
C LEU A 8 -12.94 10.42 -21.22
N ASP A 9 -13.30 10.79 -22.46
CA ASP A 9 -14.64 10.56 -23.00
C ASP A 9 -14.99 9.08 -23.09
N SER A 10 -14.03 8.24 -23.52
CA SER A 10 -14.20 6.78 -23.54
C SER A 10 -14.36 6.23 -22.12
N LEU A 11 -13.49 6.62 -21.18
CA LEU A 11 -13.57 6.13 -19.79
C LEU A 11 -14.87 6.57 -19.10
N ALA A 12 -15.31 7.82 -19.28
CA ALA A 12 -16.57 8.30 -18.72
C ALA A 12 -17.79 7.60 -19.36
N THR A 13 -17.70 7.20 -20.63
CA THR A 13 -18.78 6.48 -21.32
C THR A 13 -18.83 5.01 -20.90
N ASP A 14 -17.70 4.33 -20.93
CA ASP A 14 -17.59 2.87 -20.81
C ASP A 14 -17.36 2.43 -19.35
N GLY A 15 -16.90 3.33 -18.49
CA GLY A 15 -16.44 3.06 -17.13
C GLY A 15 -15.07 2.40 -17.09
N THR A 16 -14.52 2.26 -15.88
CA THR A 16 -13.19 1.66 -15.64
C THR A 16 -13.25 0.26 -15.01
N ASN A 17 -14.44 -0.37 -14.98
CA ASN A 17 -14.68 -1.68 -14.36
C ASN A 17 -14.28 -1.76 -12.87
N GLU A 18 -14.49 -0.68 -12.12
CA GLU A 18 -14.11 -0.58 -10.69
C GLU A 18 -12.60 -0.57 -10.41
N ASP A 19 -11.76 -0.55 -11.44
CA ASP A 19 -10.31 -0.37 -11.34
C ASP A 19 -9.91 1.07 -11.74
N PHE A 20 -8.72 1.50 -11.34
CA PHE A 20 -8.14 2.77 -11.81
C PHE A 20 -7.53 2.58 -13.21
N ASP A 21 -7.83 3.52 -14.12
CA ASP A 21 -7.23 3.60 -15.44
C ASP A 21 -6.51 4.95 -15.64
N GLY A 22 -5.41 4.94 -16.38
CA GLY A 22 -4.52 6.09 -16.54
C GLY A 22 -4.87 6.97 -17.73
N ILE A 23 -4.67 8.29 -17.55
CA ILE A 23 -4.62 9.27 -18.62
C ILE A 23 -3.27 9.96 -18.57
N ARG A 24 -2.51 9.86 -19.68
CA ARG A 24 -1.27 10.61 -19.86
C ARG A 24 -1.57 11.98 -20.45
N LEU A 25 -1.02 13.02 -19.84
CA LEU A 25 -1.17 14.42 -20.25
C LEU A 25 -0.08 14.83 -21.23
N ALA A 26 -0.35 15.83 -22.07
CA ALA A 26 0.54 16.27 -23.13
C ALA A 26 1.91 16.78 -22.63
N ASP A 27 1.98 17.23 -21.37
CA ASP A 27 3.20 17.67 -20.71
C ASP A 27 3.98 16.53 -20.02
N GLY A 28 3.50 15.29 -20.15
CA GLY A 28 4.17 14.08 -19.66
C GLY A 28 3.70 13.59 -18.29
N HIS A 29 2.88 14.35 -17.57
CA HIS A 29 2.28 13.89 -16.31
C HIS A 29 1.22 12.80 -16.55
N VAL A 30 0.88 12.09 -15.49
CA VAL A 30 -0.16 11.05 -15.49
C VAL A 30 -1.13 11.35 -14.35
N LEU A 31 -2.41 11.14 -14.61
CA LEU A 31 -3.42 10.96 -13.56
C LEU A 31 -4.08 9.60 -13.77
N THR A 32 -4.59 9.00 -12.71
CA THR A 32 -5.46 7.82 -12.81
C THR A 32 -6.85 8.20 -12.31
N LEU A 33 -7.85 7.54 -12.86
CA LEU A 33 -9.23 7.74 -12.41
C LEU A 33 -10.01 6.43 -12.43
N LYS A 34 -10.98 6.35 -11.54
CA LYS A 34 -11.98 5.29 -11.46
C LYS A 34 -13.35 5.92 -11.62
N VAL A 35 -14.10 5.46 -12.62
CA VAL A 35 -15.38 6.07 -13.00
C VAL A 35 -16.37 5.00 -13.43
N GLY A 36 -17.62 5.15 -12.98
CA GLY A 36 -18.72 4.30 -13.43
C GLY A 36 -19.16 4.66 -14.85
N PRO A 37 -19.70 3.72 -15.64
CA PRO A 37 -20.21 4.01 -16.97
C PRO A 37 -21.31 5.10 -16.93
N GLY A 38 -21.07 6.24 -17.59
CA GLY A 38 -21.97 7.39 -17.62
C GLY A 38 -22.06 8.19 -16.32
N ALA A 39 -21.12 7.99 -15.38
CA ALA A 39 -21.09 8.74 -14.14
C ALA A 39 -20.68 10.21 -14.37
N GLU A 40 -21.23 11.11 -13.57
CA GLU A 40 -20.92 12.55 -13.62
C GLU A 40 -19.67 12.92 -12.80
N THR A 41 -19.26 12.03 -11.89
CA THR A 41 -18.10 12.18 -11.01
C THR A 41 -17.19 10.95 -11.10
N ALA A 42 -15.93 11.13 -10.74
CA ALA A 42 -14.89 10.10 -10.70
C ALA A 42 -14.07 10.20 -9.42
N GLU A 43 -13.47 9.08 -9.02
CA GLU A 43 -12.36 9.05 -8.07
C GLU A 43 -11.08 9.30 -8.87
N VAL A 44 -10.25 10.27 -8.47
CA VAL A 44 -9.10 10.72 -9.27
C VAL A 44 -7.85 10.78 -8.40
N PHE A 45 -6.81 10.08 -8.82
CA PHE A 45 -5.50 10.12 -8.19
C PHE A 45 -4.52 10.95 -9.03
N LEU A 46 -3.89 11.94 -8.39
CA LEU A 46 -2.87 12.80 -8.98
C LEU A 46 -1.49 12.35 -8.51
N PHE A 47 -0.63 11.97 -9.44
CA PHE A 47 0.75 11.61 -9.15
C PHE A 47 1.59 12.83 -8.74
N PRO A 48 2.72 12.61 -8.03
CA PRO A 48 3.65 13.68 -7.67
C PRO A 48 4.02 14.57 -8.86
N GLY A 49 3.97 15.89 -8.65
CA GLY A 49 4.20 16.90 -9.70
C GLY A 49 2.92 17.43 -10.36
N LEU A 50 1.79 16.76 -10.17
CA LEU A 50 0.47 17.23 -10.58
C LEU A 50 -0.29 17.79 -9.38
N THR A 51 -0.74 19.05 -9.45
CA THR A 51 -1.43 19.72 -8.33
C THR A 51 -2.89 19.94 -8.69
N ALA A 52 -3.80 19.57 -7.79
CA ALA A 52 -5.21 19.85 -7.96
C ALA A 52 -5.47 21.37 -8.03
N PRO A 53 -6.33 21.84 -8.94
CA PRO A 53 -6.80 23.21 -8.95
C PRO A 53 -7.53 23.58 -7.65
N ASP A 54 -7.24 24.76 -7.11
CA ASP A 54 -7.90 25.33 -5.93
C ASP A 54 -9.36 25.74 -6.25
N THR A 55 -10.25 24.75 -6.28
CA THR A 55 -11.67 24.88 -6.62
C THR A 55 -12.50 23.84 -5.84
N GLU A 56 -13.79 24.13 -5.62
CA GLU A 56 -14.72 23.24 -4.89
C GLU A 56 -14.76 21.79 -5.45
N ALA A 57 -14.45 21.61 -6.73
CA ALA A 57 -14.42 20.31 -7.39
C ALA A 57 -13.32 19.35 -6.88
N TRP A 58 -12.31 19.88 -6.17
CA TRP A 58 -11.15 19.13 -5.67
C TRP A 58 -11.01 19.24 -4.14
N GLU A 59 -12.07 19.63 -3.43
CA GLU A 59 -12.04 19.78 -1.97
C GLU A 59 -12.14 18.43 -1.23
N SER A 60 -12.73 17.41 -1.86
CA SER A 60 -12.88 16.05 -1.32
C SER A 60 -11.58 15.25 -1.46
N GLU A 61 -10.47 15.79 -0.96
CA GLU A 61 -9.21 15.07 -0.87
C GLU A 61 -9.35 13.93 0.15
N ASP A 62 -9.19 12.70 -0.31
CA ASP A 62 -9.05 11.54 0.57
C ASP A 62 -7.58 11.29 0.84
N GLN A 63 -7.14 11.79 2.00
CA GLN A 63 -5.77 11.62 2.48
C GLN A 63 -5.45 10.17 2.92
N TRP A 64 -6.42 9.24 2.84
CA TRP A 64 -6.37 7.93 3.49
C TRP A 64 -6.35 6.74 2.53
N GLU A 65 -6.77 6.89 1.26
CA GLU A 65 -6.87 5.77 0.30
C GLU A 65 -5.56 5.37 -0.39
N VAL A 66 -4.51 6.20 -0.36
CA VAL A 66 -3.17 5.84 -0.90
C VAL A 66 -2.65 4.53 -0.27
N TRP A 67 -3.12 4.22 0.93
CA TRP A 67 -2.77 3.03 1.69
C TRP A 67 -3.62 1.78 1.33
N LEU A 68 -4.82 1.92 0.76
CA LEU A 68 -5.80 0.83 0.61
C LEU A 68 -5.71 0.04 -0.70
N THR A 69 -5.08 0.57 -1.76
CA THR A 69 -5.05 -0.11 -3.08
C THR A 69 -3.88 -1.09 -3.27
N GLY A 70 -3.05 -1.34 -2.25
CA GLY A 70 -2.05 -2.41 -2.28
C GLY A 70 -1.02 -2.32 -3.43
N GLY A 71 -0.75 -1.12 -3.93
CA GLY A 71 0.24 -0.84 -4.97
C GLY A 71 0.77 0.58 -4.80
N GLU A 72 2.08 0.76 -4.99
CA GLU A 72 2.79 2.04 -4.88
C GLU A 72 2.17 3.12 -5.75
N PHE A 73 1.31 3.92 -5.16
CA PHE A 73 1.01 5.24 -5.66
C PHE A 73 1.70 6.24 -4.73
N GLY A 74 3.04 6.36 -4.85
CA GLY A 74 3.84 7.23 -3.97
C GLY A 74 3.34 8.67 -3.93
N ASP A 75 3.51 9.37 -2.79
CA ASP A 75 3.31 10.81 -2.47
C ASP A 75 2.20 11.61 -3.21
N GLY A 76 1.24 10.96 -3.85
CA GLY A 76 0.16 11.61 -4.60
C GLY A 76 -1.09 11.85 -3.77
N SER A 77 -2.06 12.54 -4.35
CA SER A 77 -3.32 12.88 -3.69
C SER A 77 -4.50 12.21 -4.41
N LEU A 78 -5.35 11.51 -3.65
CA LEU A 78 -6.63 11.01 -4.14
C LEU A 78 -7.72 12.04 -3.86
N TYR A 79 -8.60 12.24 -4.83
CA TYR A 79 -9.77 13.08 -4.71
C TYR A 79 -11.02 12.27 -5.06
N LEU A 80 -12.01 12.31 -4.18
CA LEU A 80 -13.28 11.63 -4.37
C LEU A 80 -14.29 12.58 -5.02
N ASP A 81 -15.27 12.00 -5.72
CA ASP A 81 -16.40 12.74 -6.30
C ASP A 81 -16.01 13.92 -7.21
N VAL A 82 -14.87 13.84 -7.90
CA VAL A 82 -14.41 14.89 -8.80
C VAL A 82 -15.30 14.90 -10.04
N PRO A 83 -15.97 16.02 -10.39
CA PRO A 83 -16.77 16.11 -11.59
C PRO A 83 -15.92 15.81 -12.85
N VAL A 84 -16.44 15.01 -13.77
CA VAL A 84 -15.73 14.65 -15.02
C VAL A 84 -15.29 15.91 -15.80
N GLU A 85 -16.09 16.97 -15.74
CA GLU A 85 -15.75 18.26 -16.37
C GLU A 85 -14.57 18.98 -15.68
N ALA A 86 -14.37 18.78 -14.38
CA ALA A 86 -13.20 19.29 -13.66
C ALA A 86 -11.92 18.51 -14.05
N VAL A 87 -12.03 17.18 -14.22
CA VAL A 87 -10.94 16.36 -14.77
C VAL A 87 -10.59 16.81 -16.20
N ARG A 88 -11.61 17.05 -17.03
CA ARG A 88 -11.42 17.58 -18.38
C ARG A 88 -10.70 18.93 -18.38
N ALA A 89 -11.10 19.83 -17.47
CA ALA A 89 -10.45 21.13 -17.33
C ALA A 89 -8.98 21.01 -16.95
N LEU A 90 -8.64 20.10 -16.03
CA LEU A 90 -7.25 19.79 -15.67
C LEU A 90 -6.47 19.26 -16.88
N ILE A 91 -7.01 18.29 -17.62
CA ILE A 91 -6.35 17.78 -18.84
C ILE A 91 -6.07 18.91 -19.83
N VAL A 92 -7.03 19.81 -20.05
CA VAL A 92 -6.88 20.97 -20.95
C VAL A 92 -5.82 21.95 -20.44
N GLN A 93 -5.74 22.18 -19.12
CA GLN A 93 -4.71 23.00 -18.51
C GLN A 93 -3.30 22.46 -18.78
N HIS A 94 -3.16 21.14 -18.83
CA HIS A 94 -1.90 20.44 -19.13
C HIS A 94 -1.67 20.20 -20.64
N GLY A 95 -2.37 20.94 -21.50
CA GLY A 95 -2.17 20.90 -22.96
C GLY A 95 -2.95 19.81 -23.69
N GLY A 96 -3.83 19.08 -22.98
CA GLY A 96 -4.61 17.99 -23.52
C GLY A 96 -4.07 16.61 -23.15
N GLU A 97 -4.67 15.58 -23.73
CA GLU A 97 -4.18 14.21 -23.62
C GLU A 97 -2.94 14.02 -24.50
N HIS A 98 -1.99 13.22 -24.03
CA HIS A 98 -0.82 12.80 -24.80
C HIS A 98 -1.24 11.91 -25.98
N GLU A 99 -0.52 12.00 -27.11
CA GLU A 99 -0.83 11.20 -28.31
C GLU A 99 -0.64 9.68 -28.09
N ASN A 100 0.23 9.31 -27.16
CA ASN A 100 0.43 7.95 -26.69
C ASN A 100 -0.14 7.77 -25.27
N GLN A 101 -1.22 7.01 -25.15
CA GLN A 101 -1.88 6.66 -23.89
C GLN A 101 -1.41 5.31 -23.32
N GLU A 102 -0.51 4.60 -24.01
CA GLU A 102 0.12 3.42 -23.45
C GLU A 102 1.04 3.86 -22.30
N ALA A 103 0.84 3.28 -21.11
CA ALA A 103 1.74 3.49 -20.00
C ALA A 103 3.16 3.07 -20.39
N GLU A 104 4.18 3.86 -20.03
CA GLU A 104 5.50 3.28 -19.83
C GLU A 104 5.33 2.27 -18.70
N GLN A 105 5.20 0.99 -19.05
CA GLN A 105 5.16 -0.09 -18.08
C GLN A 105 6.52 -0.12 -17.38
N VAL A 106 6.66 0.62 -16.28
CA VAL A 106 7.49 0.13 -15.18
C VAL A 106 6.66 -1.03 -14.63
N ALA A 107 7.10 -2.26 -14.90
CA ALA A 107 6.33 -3.41 -14.46
C ALA A 107 6.27 -3.35 -12.92
N PRO A 108 5.17 -3.79 -12.27
CA PRO A 108 5.11 -3.90 -10.80
C PRO A 108 6.30 -4.69 -10.21
N LYS A 109 6.91 -5.55 -11.03
CA LYS A 109 8.12 -6.31 -10.70
C LYS A 109 9.39 -5.48 -10.56
N ASP A 110 9.48 -4.34 -11.20
CA ASP A 110 10.67 -3.49 -11.18
C ASP A 110 10.75 -2.72 -9.86
N LEU A 111 9.59 -2.22 -9.36
CA LEU A 111 9.50 -1.58 -8.05
C LEU A 111 9.63 -2.59 -6.90
N ASP A 112 8.98 -3.75 -6.99
CA ASP A 112 9.16 -4.83 -6.02
C ASP A 112 10.65 -5.19 -5.85
N GLN A 113 11.42 -5.21 -6.93
CA GLN A 113 12.85 -5.49 -6.88
C GLN A 113 13.66 -4.36 -6.25
N GLU A 114 13.29 -3.10 -6.49
CA GLU A 114 13.93 -1.94 -5.87
C GLU A 114 13.70 -1.93 -4.36
N LEU A 115 12.44 -2.09 -3.92
CA LEU A 115 12.09 -2.20 -2.50
C LEU A 115 12.80 -3.38 -1.81
N LEU A 116 12.84 -4.55 -2.46
CA LEU A 116 13.57 -5.71 -1.94
C LEU A 116 15.09 -5.48 -1.88
N ALA A 117 15.65 -4.71 -2.82
CA ALA A 117 17.06 -4.33 -2.79
C ALA A 117 17.35 -3.37 -1.63
N GLU A 118 16.44 -2.44 -1.33
CA GLU A 118 16.56 -1.53 -0.19
C GLU A 118 16.49 -2.25 1.16
N MET A 119 15.78 -3.37 1.23
CA MET A 119 15.68 -4.19 2.45
C MET A 119 16.68 -5.36 2.49
N ALA A 120 17.60 -5.47 1.54
CA ALA A 120 18.51 -6.61 1.44
C ALA A 120 19.36 -6.83 2.71
N ASP A 121 19.63 -5.77 3.48
CA ASP A 121 20.39 -5.83 4.73
C ASP A 121 19.62 -6.45 5.91
N LEU A 122 18.31 -6.67 5.77
CA LEU A 122 17.48 -7.33 6.77
C LEU A 122 17.62 -8.85 6.76
N ARG A 123 18.21 -9.41 5.69
CA ARG A 123 18.47 -10.84 5.57
C ARG A 123 19.35 -11.35 6.72
N GLY A 124 18.91 -12.41 7.39
CA GLY A 124 19.69 -13.05 8.46
C GLY A 124 19.72 -12.28 9.78
N ARG A 125 18.98 -11.17 9.92
CA ARG A 125 18.91 -10.43 11.20
C ARG A 125 18.38 -11.25 12.36
N PHE A 126 17.63 -12.32 12.07
CA PHE A 126 17.06 -13.26 13.03
C PHE A 126 17.79 -14.61 13.04
N GLU A 127 19.00 -14.71 12.47
CA GLU A 127 19.76 -15.97 12.40
C GLU A 127 20.09 -16.54 13.80
N ASP A 128 20.47 -15.67 14.74
CA ASP A 128 20.80 -16.04 16.12
C ASP A 128 19.60 -15.95 17.09
N GLY A 129 18.39 -15.84 16.54
CA GLY A 129 17.18 -15.46 17.29
C GLY A 129 16.94 -13.96 17.28
N TYR A 130 15.91 -13.52 17.99
CA TYR A 130 15.48 -12.12 18.02
C TYR A 130 14.76 -11.79 19.32
N THR A 131 14.84 -10.52 19.70
CA THR A 131 14.15 -9.91 20.84
C THR A 131 12.92 -9.12 20.38
N PRO A 132 12.01 -8.73 21.29
CA PRO A 132 10.90 -7.83 20.96
C PRO A 132 11.36 -6.48 20.39
N GLU A 133 12.52 -5.99 20.81
CA GLU A 133 13.15 -4.78 20.28
C GLU A 133 13.68 -4.98 18.85
N ASP A 134 14.25 -6.14 18.55
CA ASP A 134 14.66 -6.50 17.18
C ASP A 134 13.41 -6.55 16.27
N ILE A 135 12.33 -7.19 16.74
CA ILE A 135 11.04 -7.20 16.02
C ILE A 135 10.58 -5.79 15.72
N ARG A 136 10.53 -4.91 16.73
CA ARG A 136 10.09 -3.52 16.54
C ARG A 136 10.94 -2.80 15.49
N THR A 137 12.25 -2.94 15.57
CA THR A 137 13.18 -2.25 14.67
C THR A 137 13.05 -2.76 13.23
N ILE A 138 13.03 -4.07 13.04
CA ILE A 138 13.00 -4.69 11.71
C ILE A 138 11.61 -4.53 11.07
N PHE A 139 10.53 -4.72 11.81
CA PHE A 139 9.16 -4.61 11.26
C PHE A 139 8.80 -3.16 10.96
N TYR A 140 9.25 -2.21 11.79
CA TYR A 140 9.13 -0.79 11.45
C TYR A 140 9.86 -0.47 10.14
N ARG A 141 11.06 -1.03 9.91
CA ARG A 141 11.80 -0.82 8.67
C ARG A 141 11.09 -1.40 7.44
N ILE A 142 10.49 -2.58 7.58
CA ILE A 142 9.68 -3.20 6.51
C ILE A 142 8.45 -2.35 6.22
N TYR A 143 7.77 -1.84 7.24
CA TYR A 143 6.62 -0.95 7.07
C TYR A 143 7.02 0.38 6.40
N ASP A 144 8.10 1.01 6.87
CA ASP A 144 8.64 2.27 6.32
C ASP A 144 9.06 2.14 4.85
N THR A 145 9.51 0.95 4.43
CA THR A 145 9.99 0.73 3.06
C THR A 145 8.90 0.19 2.13
N ALA A 146 8.13 -0.81 2.57
CA ALA A 146 7.20 -1.55 1.71
C ALA A 146 5.72 -1.37 2.10
N GLY A 147 5.41 -0.57 3.13
CA GLY A 147 4.05 -0.32 3.59
C GLY A 147 3.37 -1.50 4.30
N ILE A 148 4.03 -2.65 4.40
CA ILE A 148 3.48 -3.87 5.01
C ILE A 148 3.68 -3.81 6.53
N TYR A 149 2.58 -3.71 7.28
CA TYR A 149 2.63 -3.70 8.73
C TYR A 149 2.63 -5.14 9.27
N LEU A 150 3.83 -5.63 9.60
CA LEU A 150 4.02 -6.95 10.21
C LEU A 150 3.94 -6.88 11.72
N VAL A 151 3.49 -7.96 12.34
CA VAL A 151 3.39 -8.11 13.80
C VAL A 151 3.81 -9.51 14.23
N CYS A 152 4.37 -9.59 15.44
CA CYS A 152 4.89 -10.80 16.05
C CYS A 152 4.01 -11.19 17.23
N VAL A 153 3.44 -12.39 17.17
CA VAL A 153 2.60 -12.94 18.23
C VAL A 153 3.42 -13.99 18.99
N TRP A 154 3.75 -13.69 20.23
CA TRP A 154 4.50 -14.53 21.15
C TRP A 154 3.59 -15.48 21.95
N ASP A 155 4.14 -16.59 22.42
CA ASP A 155 3.40 -17.53 23.27
C ASP A 155 2.97 -16.89 24.60
N TYR A 156 3.79 -16.01 25.19
CA TYR A 156 3.46 -15.30 26.42
C TYR A 156 4.20 -13.95 26.57
N ALA A 157 3.67 -13.09 27.45
CA ALA A 157 4.37 -11.96 28.04
C ALA A 157 4.40 -12.12 29.57
N ASP A 158 5.51 -11.76 30.22
CA ASP A 158 5.68 -11.76 31.67
C ASP A 158 6.40 -10.48 32.15
N GLU A 159 6.81 -10.43 33.42
CA GLU A 159 7.49 -9.25 33.99
C GLU A 159 8.83 -8.90 33.32
N TYR A 160 9.41 -9.82 32.55
CA TYR A 160 10.65 -9.65 31.81
C TYR A 160 10.43 -9.35 30.32
N GLY A 161 9.18 -9.36 29.84
CA GLY A 161 8.82 -9.04 28.46
C GLY A 161 8.17 -10.22 27.73
N PHE A 162 8.27 -10.22 26.39
CA PHE A 162 7.67 -11.26 25.55
C PHE A 162 8.61 -12.47 25.40
N GLY A 163 8.04 -13.67 25.34
CA GLY A 163 8.82 -14.90 25.25
C GLY A 163 8.07 -16.13 24.74
N GLY A 164 8.84 -17.20 24.55
CA GLY A 164 8.37 -18.47 23.98
C GLY A 164 8.53 -18.52 22.47
N ASN A 165 7.77 -19.41 21.81
CA ASN A 165 7.73 -19.39 20.35
C ASN A 165 6.92 -18.19 19.88
N SER A 166 7.13 -17.80 18.63
CA SER A 166 6.42 -16.70 18.03
C SER A 166 6.06 -16.98 16.59
N GLN A 167 5.09 -16.23 16.10
CA GLN A 167 4.57 -16.34 14.75
C GLN A 167 4.33 -14.94 14.19
N PHE A 168 4.59 -14.78 12.89
CA PHE A 168 4.42 -13.50 12.21
C PHE A 168 3.06 -13.45 11.51
N TYR A 169 2.44 -12.28 11.58
CA TYR A 169 1.21 -11.93 10.89
C TYR A 169 1.39 -10.55 10.26
N ALA A 170 0.48 -10.22 9.33
CA ALA A 170 0.27 -8.84 8.93
C ALA A 170 -1.00 -8.35 9.62
N GLU A 171 -1.03 -7.07 9.96
CA GLU A 171 -2.18 -6.43 10.59
C GLU A 171 -2.57 -5.22 9.75
N ASP A 172 -3.87 -5.07 9.48
CA ASP A 172 -4.41 -3.85 8.88
C ASP A 172 -4.81 -2.83 9.95
N GLN A 173 -5.20 -1.63 9.53
CA GLN A 173 -5.59 -0.54 10.41
C GLN A 173 -6.87 -0.82 11.23
N ASP A 174 -7.69 -1.79 10.81
CA ASP A 174 -8.88 -2.23 11.54
C ASP A 174 -8.52 -3.29 12.61
N GLY A 175 -7.23 -3.61 12.76
CA GLY A 175 -6.72 -4.63 13.66
C GLY A 175 -7.00 -6.04 13.17
N VAL A 176 -7.27 -6.22 11.88
CA VAL A 176 -7.50 -7.54 11.29
C VAL A 176 -6.18 -8.18 10.92
N PHE A 177 -6.02 -9.43 11.36
CA PHE A 177 -4.81 -10.21 11.14
C PHE A 177 -4.90 -11.03 9.85
N PHE A 178 -3.76 -11.13 9.17
CA PHE A 178 -3.57 -11.93 7.98
C PHE A 178 -2.38 -12.87 8.16
N GLU A 179 -2.49 -14.06 7.59
CA GLU A 179 -1.38 -14.99 7.47
C GLU A 179 -0.29 -14.36 6.61
N VAL A 180 0.95 -14.71 6.94
CA VAL A 180 2.12 -14.24 6.22
C VAL A 180 2.86 -15.42 5.62
N GLN A 181 3.34 -15.27 4.39
CA GLN A 181 4.17 -16.27 3.73
C GLN A 181 5.37 -16.65 4.61
N PRO A 182 5.67 -17.96 4.78
CA PRO A 182 6.83 -18.40 5.56
C PRO A 182 8.17 -17.91 4.97
N GLY A 183 8.17 -17.42 3.73
CA GLY A 183 9.34 -16.86 3.09
C GLY A 183 9.97 -15.71 3.89
N ILE A 184 9.16 -14.77 4.40
CA ILE A 184 9.71 -13.62 5.14
C ILE A 184 10.48 -14.09 6.36
N HIS A 185 9.89 -14.98 7.15
CA HIS A 185 10.56 -15.55 8.32
C HIS A 185 11.86 -16.26 7.93
N ARG A 186 11.83 -17.13 6.90
CA ARG A 186 13.03 -17.84 6.44
C ARG A 186 14.12 -16.88 5.98
N TRP A 187 13.76 -15.78 5.33
CA TRP A 187 14.71 -14.79 4.85
C TRP A 187 15.32 -13.97 5.99
N LEU A 188 14.50 -13.51 6.93
CA LEU A 188 14.96 -12.83 8.14
C LEU A 188 15.84 -13.75 8.99
N SER A 189 15.56 -15.05 9.06
CA SER A 189 16.41 -16.05 9.73
C SER A 189 17.61 -16.51 8.90
N GLY A 190 17.85 -15.96 7.70
CA GLY A 190 18.98 -16.30 6.84
C GLY A 190 18.90 -17.69 6.18
N GLN A 191 17.78 -18.39 6.33
CA GLN A 191 17.52 -19.72 5.76
C GLN A 191 17.22 -19.69 4.26
N GLN A 192 16.93 -18.51 3.70
CA GLN A 192 16.80 -18.32 2.26
C GLN A 192 17.36 -16.96 1.80
N ASP A 193 17.68 -16.89 0.52
CA ASP A 193 18.32 -15.72 -0.08
C ASP A 193 17.34 -14.60 -0.42
N THR A 194 16.11 -14.94 -0.78
CA THR A 194 15.06 -14.00 -1.18
C THR A 194 13.79 -14.24 -0.37
N PRO A 195 13.09 -13.20 0.09
CA PRO A 195 11.86 -13.36 0.87
C PRO A 195 10.63 -13.82 0.04
N GLY A 196 10.72 -13.75 -1.29
CA GLY A 196 9.59 -13.94 -2.21
C GLY A 196 9.09 -12.59 -2.75
N GLU A 197 8.17 -12.62 -3.71
CA GLU A 197 7.55 -11.41 -4.28
C GLU A 197 6.71 -10.70 -3.20
N LEU A 198 6.86 -9.37 -3.04
CA LEU A 198 6.22 -8.60 -1.96
C LEU A 198 4.70 -8.74 -1.98
N CYS A 199 4.09 -8.70 -3.17
CA CYS A 199 2.65 -8.89 -3.34
C CYS A 199 2.12 -10.28 -2.89
N THR A 200 3.00 -11.24 -2.59
CA THR A 200 2.63 -12.56 -2.07
C THR A 200 2.80 -12.71 -0.56
N TRP A 201 3.35 -11.68 0.11
CA TRP A 201 3.71 -11.75 1.52
C TRP A 201 2.48 -11.87 2.41
N VAL A 202 1.45 -11.07 2.16
CA VAL A 202 0.17 -11.11 2.88
C VAL A 202 -0.75 -12.12 2.21
N CYS A 203 -1.25 -13.07 2.98
CA CYS A 203 -2.03 -14.21 2.50
C CYS A 203 -3.49 -14.11 2.95
N ALA A 204 -4.07 -15.22 3.42
CA ALA A 204 -5.45 -15.26 3.83
C ALA A 204 -5.66 -14.55 5.18
N ARG A 205 -6.83 -13.95 5.34
CA ARG A 205 -7.29 -13.42 6.63
C ARG A 205 -7.33 -14.53 7.69
N VAL A 206 -6.82 -14.24 8.89
CA VAL A 206 -6.95 -15.12 10.06
C VAL A 206 -8.40 -15.09 10.53
N THR A 207 -9.01 -16.27 10.66
CA THR A 207 -10.42 -16.42 11.04
C THR A 207 -10.61 -16.82 12.50
N GLU A 208 -9.53 -17.20 13.18
CA GLU A 208 -9.53 -17.52 14.60
C GLU A 208 -9.57 -16.24 15.45
N ALA A 209 -9.98 -16.35 16.71
CA ALA A 209 -10.03 -15.21 17.62
C ALA A 209 -8.61 -14.70 17.91
N THR A 210 -8.34 -13.44 17.55
CA THR A 210 -7.06 -12.75 17.74
C THR A 210 -7.15 -11.71 18.86
N ASP A 211 -7.80 -12.07 19.97
CA ASP A 211 -7.82 -11.23 21.16
C ASP A 211 -6.55 -11.51 21.99
N PHE A 212 -5.57 -10.61 21.92
CA PHE A 212 -4.29 -10.77 22.59
C PHE A 212 -4.28 -10.02 23.92
N PRO A 213 -4.16 -10.72 25.07
CA PRO A 213 -4.23 -10.08 26.39
C PRO A 213 -3.08 -9.13 26.71
N ALA A 214 -1.95 -9.21 26.00
CA ALA A 214 -0.84 -8.28 26.16
C ALA A 214 -0.30 -7.84 24.80
N SER A 215 0.02 -6.55 24.70
CA SER A 215 0.62 -5.90 23.53
C SER A 215 1.61 -4.83 23.99
N ASP A 216 2.59 -4.51 23.15
CA ASP A 216 3.46 -3.34 23.35
C ASP A 216 2.96 -2.08 22.63
N ASP A 217 1.73 -2.11 22.11
CA ASP A 217 1.10 -1.09 21.25
C ASP A 217 1.82 -0.86 19.91
N PHE A 218 2.72 -1.78 19.52
CA PHE A 218 3.45 -1.72 18.25
C PHE A 218 3.38 -3.06 17.50
N HIS A 219 4.50 -3.78 17.47
CA HIS A 219 4.70 -4.96 16.64
C HIS A 219 4.67 -6.26 17.47
N ASN A 220 4.47 -6.20 18.79
CA ASN A 220 4.51 -7.37 19.65
C ASN A 220 3.19 -7.58 20.38
N TYR A 221 2.63 -8.78 20.20
CA TYR A 221 1.45 -9.28 20.90
C TYR A 221 1.78 -10.58 21.63
N ALA A 222 1.05 -10.93 22.68
CA ALA A 222 1.17 -12.22 23.35
C ALA A 222 -0.17 -12.94 23.47
N ARG A 223 -0.15 -14.27 23.28
CA ARG A 223 -1.32 -15.14 23.47
C ARG A 223 -1.73 -15.28 24.94
N VAL A 224 -0.78 -15.10 25.86
CA VAL A 224 -0.98 -15.26 27.31
C VAL A 224 -0.26 -14.14 28.04
N ASP A 225 -0.95 -13.46 28.94
CA ASP A 225 -0.35 -12.54 29.90
C ASP A 225 -0.06 -13.28 31.22
N ARG A 226 1.20 -13.26 31.65
CA ARG A 226 1.72 -13.85 32.90
C ARG A 226 2.27 -12.78 33.84
N THR A 227 2.00 -11.50 33.59
CA THR A 227 2.38 -10.41 34.49
C THR A 227 1.56 -10.50 35.78
N GLY A 228 2.03 -11.32 36.73
CA GLY A 228 1.39 -11.52 38.03
C GLY A 228 1.35 -12.96 38.56
N ASP A 229 1.87 -13.94 37.81
CA ASP A 229 2.05 -15.33 38.25
C ASP A 229 3.29 -15.53 39.16
#